data_AF-A0A820DTX9-F1
#
_entry.id   AF-A0A820DTX9-F1
#
_cell.length_a   1.000
_cell.length_b   1.000
_cell.length_c   1.000
_cell.angle_alpha   90.00
_cell.angle_beta   90.00
_cell.angle_gamma   90.00
#
_symmetry.space_group_name_H-M   'P 1'
#
loop_
_entity.id
_entity.type
_entity.pdbx_description
1 polymer ?
#
loop_
_entity_poly.entity_id
_entity_poly.type
_entity_poly.pdbx_seq_one_letter_code
_entity_poly.pdbx_strand_id
1 'polypeptide(L)'
;MSSDEEERLLKKQIFKNPVEIQKARLDRLMKNVEKPVFIPETKEMKAPRAFQPHEFVRNVMGASAGAGSGEFDIYRGCRRRQMIREAYLSREAKENNFPNVATNKVALFFEQKLHFMKR
;
A
#
# COMPACT_ATOMS: atom_id res chain seq x y z
N MET A 1 -22.76 30.00 -17.58
CA MET A 1 -22.96 28.56 -17.27
C MET A 1 -22.08 28.21 -16.07
N SER A 2 -22.55 27.41 -15.12
CA SER A 2 -21.76 27.06 -13.92
C SER A 2 -20.61 26.12 -14.28
N SER A 3 -19.42 26.33 -13.70
CA SER A 3 -18.23 25.49 -13.89
C SER A 3 -18.49 24.01 -13.60
N ASP A 4 -19.44 23.71 -12.71
CA ASP A 4 -19.82 22.35 -12.33
C ASP A 4 -20.57 21.58 -13.43
N GLU A 5 -21.28 22.30 -14.31
CA GLU A 5 -22.04 21.68 -15.41
C GLU A 5 -21.13 21.28 -16.59
N GLU A 6 -20.05 22.04 -16.85
CA GLU A 6 -19.04 21.67 -17.85
C GLU A 6 -18.28 20.39 -17.45
N GLU A 7 -17.98 20.23 -16.16
CA GLU A 7 -17.22 19.08 -15.66
C GLU A 7 -18.01 17.77 -15.77
N ARG A 8 -19.34 17.84 -15.59
CA ARG A 8 -20.26 16.70 -15.80
C ARG A 8 -20.32 16.26 -17.26
N LEU A 9 -20.28 17.19 -18.20
CA LEU A 9 -20.30 16.88 -19.64
C LEU A 9 -19.00 16.21 -20.09
N LEU A 10 -17.84 16.69 -19.61
CA LEU A 10 -16.53 16.07 -19.85
C LEU A 10 -16.46 14.64 -19.30
N LYS A 11 -17.09 14.37 -18.15
CA LYS A 11 -17.16 13.03 -17.56
C LYS A 11 -18.03 12.05 -18.37
N LYS A 12 -18.92 12.57 -19.22
CA LYS A 12 -19.82 11.80 -20.08
C LYS A 12 -19.21 11.46 -21.44
N GLN A 13 -18.08 12.07 -21.80
CA GLN A 13 -17.45 11.87 -23.10
C GLN A 13 -16.70 10.53 -23.13
N ILE A 14 -17.13 9.63 -24.03
CA ILE A 14 -16.50 8.34 -24.26
C ILE A 14 -15.33 8.54 -25.24
N PHE A 15 -14.11 8.41 -24.76
CA PHE A 15 -12.90 8.46 -25.59
C PHE A 15 -12.65 7.11 -26.25
N LYS A 16 -12.35 7.09 -27.55
CA LYS A 16 -12.12 5.85 -28.31
C LYS A 16 -10.64 5.51 -28.44
N ASN A 17 -9.76 6.51 -28.37
CA ASN A 17 -8.31 6.37 -28.58
C ASN A 17 -7.52 6.86 -27.35
N PRO A 18 -6.42 6.18 -26.92
CA PRO A 18 -5.54 6.67 -25.85
C PRO A 18 -5.03 8.10 -26.06
N VAL A 19 -4.81 8.53 -27.31
CA VAL A 19 -4.36 9.89 -27.62
C VAL A 19 -5.42 10.93 -27.24
N GLU A 20 -6.70 10.62 -27.45
CA GLU A 20 -7.81 11.52 -27.09
C GLU A 20 -7.93 11.68 -25.56
N ILE A 21 -7.70 10.60 -24.82
CA ILE A 21 -7.67 10.62 -23.34
C ILE A 21 -6.56 11.53 -22.83
N GLN A 22 -5.37 11.45 -23.45
CA GLN A 22 -4.24 12.30 -23.07
C GLN A 22 -4.51 13.78 -23.39
N LYS A 23 -5.06 14.09 -24.57
CA LYS A 23 -5.47 15.44 -24.95
C LYS A 23 -6.48 16.03 -23.97
N ALA A 24 -7.54 15.30 -23.64
CA ALA A 24 -8.55 15.78 -22.69
C ALA A 24 -7.99 16.03 -21.28
N ARG A 25 -7.03 15.20 -20.81
CA ARG A 25 -6.32 15.43 -19.54
C ARG A 25 -5.45 16.69 -19.62
N LEU A 26 -4.75 16.90 -20.73
CA LEU A 26 -3.93 18.08 -20.97
C LEU A 26 -4.77 19.36 -20.99
N ASP A 27 -5.87 19.37 -21.74
CA ASP A 27 -6.79 20.51 -21.83
C ASP A 27 -7.33 20.89 -20.45
N ARG A 28 -7.64 19.89 -19.61
CA ARG A 28 -8.10 20.11 -18.23
C ARG A 28 -7.01 20.76 -17.35
N LEU A 29 -5.75 20.36 -17.51
CA LEU A 29 -4.64 20.94 -16.76
C LEU A 29 -4.35 22.38 -17.22
N MET A 30 -4.44 22.64 -18.53
CA MET A 30 -4.16 23.97 -19.10
C MET A 30 -5.24 25.01 -18.83
N LYS A 31 -6.48 24.60 -18.50
CA LYS A 31 -7.57 25.53 -18.13
C LYS A 31 -7.25 26.37 -16.89
N ASN A 32 -6.47 25.86 -15.93
CA ASN A 32 -6.16 26.54 -14.67
C ASN A 32 -4.69 26.35 -14.29
N VAL A 33 -3.79 27.12 -14.92
CA VAL A 33 -2.33 26.96 -14.75
C VAL A 33 -1.84 27.40 -13.36
N GLU A 34 -2.54 28.32 -12.69
CA GLU A 34 -2.14 28.81 -11.36
C GLU A 34 -2.36 27.78 -10.24
N LYS A 35 -3.21 26.77 -10.47
CA LYS A 35 -3.54 25.77 -9.45
C LYS A 35 -2.44 24.69 -9.39
N PRO A 36 -1.80 24.47 -8.23
CA PRO A 36 -0.82 23.39 -8.11
C PRO A 36 -1.50 22.04 -8.33
N VAL A 37 -0.86 21.18 -9.13
CA VAL A 37 -1.34 19.83 -9.43
C VAL A 37 -0.96 18.89 -8.29
N PHE A 38 -1.93 18.13 -7.78
CA PHE A 38 -1.66 17.07 -6.82
C PHE A 38 -1.02 15.86 -7.51
N ILE A 39 0.26 15.64 -7.26
CA ILE A 39 0.96 14.41 -7.66
C ILE A 39 0.84 13.44 -6.48
N PRO A 40 0.19 12.28 -6.65
CA PRO A 40 0.09 11.32 -5.56
C PRO A 40 1.48 10.78 -5.23
N GLU A 41 1.86 10.88 -3.95
CA GLU A 41 3.07 10.25 -3.44
C GLU A 41 2.98 8.73 -3.55
N THR A 42 4.14 8.07 -3.62
CA THR A 42 4.23 6.62 -3.58
C THR A 42 3.57 6.12 -2.31
N LYS A 43 2.58 5.23 -2.44
CA LYS A 43 1.92 4.64 -1.27
C LYS A 43 2.92 3.81 -0.49
N GLU A 44 3.32 4.31 0.68
CA GLU A 44 4.06 3.49 1.64
C GLU A 44 3.23 2.27 2.02
N MET A 45 3.89 1.12 2.12
CA MET A 45 3.26 -0.13 2.50
C MET A 45 2.97 -0.11 4.00
N LYS A 46 1.86 0.54 4.38
CA LYS A 46 1.48 0.68 5.79
C LYS A 46 1.26 -0.70 6.42
N ALA A 47 1.95 -0.95 7.53
CA ALA A 47 1.70 -2.12 8.34
C ALA A 47 0.21 -2.17 8.73
N PRO A 48 -0.43 -3.34 8.72
CA PRO A 48 -1.84 -3.43 9.09
C PRO A 48 -2.03 -3.01 10.54
N ARG A 49 -3.20 -2.46 10.88
CA ARG A 49 -3.53 -2.04 12.27
C ARG A 49 -3.37 -3.17 13.31
N ALA A 50 -3.32 -4.43 12.87
CA ALA A 50 -2.96 -5.57 13.70
C ALA A 50 -1.57 -5.46 14.37
N PHE A 51 -0.67 -4.62 13.84
CA PHE A 51 0.65 -4.32 14.44
C PHE A 51 0.63 -3.23 15.50
N GLN A 52 -0.52 -2.57 15.69
CA GLN A 52 -0.71 -1.53 16.69
C GLN A 52 -1.68 -2.05 17.78
N PRO A 53 -1.23 -2.98 18.65
CA PRO A 53 -2.01 -3.34 19.83
C PRO A 53 -2.10 -2.14 20.78
N HIS A 54 -3.17 -2.10 21.59
CA HIS A 54 -3.27 -1.11 22.65
C HIS A 54 -2.22 -1.41 23.72
N GLU A 55 -1.52 -0.38 24.21
CA GLU A 55 -0.50 -0.51 25.25
C GLU A 55 -1.09 -1.06 26.55
N PHE A 56 -2.29 -0.59 26.91
CA PHE A 56 -2.98 -1.00 28.14
C PHE A 56 -4.42 -1.41 27.85
N VAL A 57 -4.79 -2.61 28.32
CA VAL A 57 -6.17 -3.05 28.40
C VAL A 57 -6.67 -2.75 29.81
N ARG A 58 -7.63 -1.83 29.92
CA ARG A 58 -8.16 -1.38 31.22
C ARG A 58 -9.14 -2.37 31.86
N ASN A 59 -9.74 -3.24 31.06
CA ASN A 59 -10.88 -4.07 31.47
C ASN A 59 -10.49 -5.56 31.51
N VAL A 60 -9.36 -5.88 32.14
CA VAL A 60 -8.91 -7.27 32.30
C VAL A 60 -9.64 -7.89 33.49
N MET A 61 -10.43 -8.92 33.24
CA MET A 61 -11.06 -9.70 34.30
C MET A 61 -10.01 -10.61 34.97
N GLY A 62 -10.16 -10.89 36.26
CA GLY A 62 -9.16 -11.66 37.03
C GLY A 62 -8.86 -13.04 36.43
N ALA A 63 -7.64 -13.54 36.61
CA ALA A 63 -7.16 -14.77 35.96
C ALA A 63 -7.98 -16.04 36.31
N SER A 64 -8.67 -16.06 37.46
CA SER A 64 -9.53 -17.16 37.90
C SER A 64 -11.03 -16.90 37.63
N ALA A 65 -11.38 -15.79 36.99
CA ALA A 65 -12.76 -15.51 36.64
C ALA A 65 -13.23 -16.45 35.52
N GLY A 66 -14.47 -16.92 35.61
CA GLY A 66 -15.05 -17.81 34.60
C GLY A 66 -15.23 -17.14 33.23
N ALA A 67 -15.52 -17.95 32.21
CA ALA A 67 -15.79 -17.42 30.87
C ALA A 67 -17.09 -16.59 30.85
N GLY A 68 -16.95 -15.30 30.54
CA GLY A 68 -18.09 -14.39 30.33
C GLY A 68 -18.67 -14.51 28.92
N SER A 69 -19.87 -13.97 28.72
CA SER A 69 -20.56 -13.98 27.41
C SER A 69 -19.80 -13.26 26.29
N GLY A 70 -18.97 -12.26 26.62
CA GLY A 70 -18.17 -11.50 25.66
C GLY A 70 -16.80 -12.10 25.34
N GLU A 71 -16.36 -13.13 26.06
CA GLU A 71 -14.99 -13.66 25.92
C GLU A 71 -14.76 -14.31 24.55
N PHE A 72 -15.81 -14.90 23.97
CA PHE A 72 -15.75 -15.47 22.63
C PHE A 72 -15.48 -14.40 21.56
N ASP A 73 -16.12 -13.24 21.65
CA ASP A 73 -15.92 -12.15 20.70
C ASP A 73 -14.55 -11.49 20.83
N ILE A 74 -14.04 -11.40 22.06
CA ILE A 74 -12.67 -10.95 22.35
C ILE A 74 -11.67 -11.90 21.68
N TYR A 75 -11.79 -13.22 21.90
CA TYR A 75 -10.96 -14.23 21.26
C TYR A 75 -11.04 -14.14 19.73
N ARG A 76 -12.24 -14.07 19.15
CA ARG A 76 -12.45 -13.94 17.70
C ARG A 76 -11.74 -12.71 17.13
N GLY A 77 -11.83 -11.58 17.82
CA GLY A 77 -11.14 -10.34 17.44
C GLY A 77 -9.62 -10.47 17.52
N CYS A 78 -9.09 -11.01 18.62
CA CYS A 78 -7.67 -11.26 18.83
C CYS A 78 -7.12 -12.24 17.77
N ARG A 79 -7.83 -13.33 17.51
CA ARG A 79 -7.43 -14.34 16.52
C ARG A 79 -7.34 -13.77 15.12
N ARG A 80 -8.33 -12.96 14.71
CA ARG A 80 -8.31 -12.29 13.39
C ARG A 80 -7.11 -11.34 13.26
N ARG A 81 -6.82 -10.55 14.30
CA ARG A 81 -5.65 -9.65 14.30
C ARG A 81 -4.35 -10.44 14.19
N GLN A 82 -4.23 -11.53 14.96
CA GLN A 82 -3.06 -12.39 14.92
C GLN A 82 -2.84 -13.03 13.56
N MET A 83 -3.89 -13.57 12.92
CA MET A 83 -3.79 -14.14 11.57
C MET A 83 -3.32 -13.11 10.53
N ILE A 84 -3.83 -11.89 10.59
CA ILE A 84 -3.40 -10.80 9.70
C ILE A 84 -1.93 -10.46 9.95
N ARG A 85 -1.50 -10.43 11.22
CA ARG A 85 -0.11 -10.18 11.61
C ARG A 85 0.82 -11.25 11.05
N GLU A 86 0.49 -12.53 11.25
CA GLU A 86 1.26 -13.68 10.75
C GLU A 86 1.32 -13.70 9.22
N ALA A 87 0.20 -13.44 8.53
CA ALA A 87 0.16 -13.38 7.08
C ALA A 87 1.04 -12.26 6.52
N TYR A 88 1.01 -11.08 7.15
CA TYR A 88 1.88 -9.95 6.76
C TYR A 88 3.36 -10.29 6.97
N LEU A 89 3.74 -10.79 8.16
CA LEU A 89 5.11 -11.21 8.45
C LEU A 89 5.62 -12.24 7.46
N SER A 90 4.79 -13.25 7.15
CA SER A 90 5.16 -14.30 6.20
C SER A 90 5.37 -13.75 4.79
N ARG A 91 4.52 -12.80 4.35
CA ARG A 91 4.66 -12.15 3.05
C ARG A 91 5.92 -11.30 2.99
N GLU A 92 6.16 -10.49 4.01
CA GLU A 92 7.34 -9.62 4.10
C GLU A 92 8.64 -10.44 4.17
N ALA A 93 8.66 -11.51 4.97
CA ALA A 93 9.81 -12.42 5.04
C ALA A 93 10.13 -13.06 3.69
N LYS A 94 9.10 -13.44 2.91
CA LYS A 94 9.28 -13.92 1.53
C LYS A 94 9.84 -12.81 0.65
N GLU A 95 9.16 -11.65 0.60
CA GLU A 95 9.56 -10.50 -0.22
C GLU A 95 10.99 -10.04 0.08
N ASN A 96 11.44 -10.02 1.33
CA ASN A 96 12.80 -9.60 1.72
C ASN A 96 13.86 -10.67 1.44
N ASN A 97 13.51 -11.96 1.37
CA ASN A 97 14.47 -13.01 1.04
C ASN A 97 14.86 -13.00 -0.45
N PHE A 98 13.94 -12.58 -1.33
CA PHE A 98 14.18 -12.51 -2.78
C PHE A 98 15.19 -11.44 -3.25
N PRO A 99 15.17 -10.16 -2.78
CA PRO A 99 16.08 -9.13 -3.24
C PRO A 99 17.51 -9.48 -2.87
N ASN A 100 17.80 -10.03 -1.68
CA ASN A 100 19.16 -10.42 -1.32
C ASN A 100 19.74 -11.48 -2.27
N VAL A 101 18.94 -12.42 -2.77
CA VAL A 101 19.45 -13.41 -3.74
C VAL A 101 19.67 -12.79 -5.12
N ALA A 102 18.76 -11.90 -5.58
CA ALA A 102 18.87 -11.28 -6.90
C ALA A 102 19.96 -10.20 -6.94
N THR A 103 20.05 -9.34 -5.91
CA THR A 103 21.08 -8.32 -5.78
C THR A 103 22.46 -8.96 -5.60
N ASN A 104 22.58 -10.02 -4.80
CA ASN A 104 23.85 -10.76 -4.68
C ASN A 104 24.24 -11.42 -6.00
N LYS A 105 23.30 -11.98 -6.77
CA LYS A 105 23.62 -12.55 -8.10
C LYS A 105 24.07 -11.48 -9.10
N VAL A 106 23.39 -10.33 -9.15
CA VAL A 106 23.78 -9.22 -10.03
C VAL A 106 25.13 -8.64 -9.59
N ALA A 107 25.37 -8.47 -8.29
CA ALA A 107 26.63 -8.00 -7.74
C ALA A 107 27.79 -8.98 -8.01
N LEU A 108 27.58 -10.28 -7.79
CA LEU A 108 28.56 -11.33 -8.10
C LEU A 108 28.87 -11.38 -9.60
N PHE A 109 27.88 -11.19 -10.46
CA PHE A 109 28.08 -11.13 -11.91
C PHE A 109 28.89 -9.89 -12.30
N PHE A 110 28.64 -8.76 -11.66
CA PHE A 110 29.37 -7.50 -11.89
C PHE A 110 30.83 -7.60 -11.41
N GLU A 111 31.06 -8.19 -10.23
CA GLU A 111 32.39 -8.51 -9.68
C GLU A 111 33.19 -9.45 -10.59
N GLN A 112 32.58 -10.57 -11.04
CA GLN A 112 33.22 -11.49 -11.99
C GLN A 112 33.60 -10.80 -13.30
N LYS A 113 32.71 -9.94 -13.82
CA LYS A 113 32.96 -9.18 -15.05
C LYS A 113 34.10 -8.16 -14.87
N LEU A 114 34.15 -7.46 -13.74
CA LEU A 114 35.24 -6.53 -13.41
C LEU A 114 36.58 -7.25 -13.25
N HIS A 115 36.59 -8.43 -12.62
CA HIS A 115 37.80 -9.24 -12.49
C HIS A 115 38.31 -9.74 -13.86
N PHE A 116 37.42 -10.12 -14.78
CA PHE A 116 37.81 -10.53 -16.13
C PHE A 116 38.35 -9.36 -16.98
N MET A 117 37.88 -8.14 -16.74
CA MET A 117 38.28 -6.94 -17.47
C MET A 117 39.60 -6.31 -16.96
N LYS A 118 40.11 -6.75 -15.80
CA LYS A 118 41.39 -6.31 -15.21
C LYS A 118 42.56 -7.27 -15.46
N ARG A 119 42.35 -8.34 -16.24
CA ARG A 119 43.40 -9.21 -16.78
C ARG A 119 43.65 -8.85 -18.24
#